data_AF-A0A1Q7TTK9-F1
#
_entry.id   AF-A0A1Q7TTK9-F1
#
_cell.length_a   1.000
_cell.length_b   1.000
_cell.length_c   1.000
_cell.angle_alpha   90.00
_cell.angle_beta   90.00
_cell.angle_gamma   90.00
#
_symmetry.space_group_name_H-M   'P 1'
#
loop_
_entity.id
_entity.type
_entity.pdbx_description
1 polymer ?
#
loop_
_entity_poly.entity_id
_entity_poly.type
_entity_poly.pdbx_seq_one_letter_code
_entity_poly.pdbx_strand_id
1 'polypeptide(L)'
;MAAKKANPKKARELIQSEAAKAVRDAKTIAPLRAKTPIQMVVEFRGTYAADLAAMIPSVRRIGGLRFEFEADAYLEAFRTFYAVVTIAGGE
;
A
#
# COMPACT_ATOMS: atom_id res chain seq x y z
N MET A 1 15.53 16.06 1.31
CA MET A 1 15.08 16.51 2.64
C MET A 1 15.38 15.43 3.66
N ALA A 2 16.03 15.76 4.78
CA ALA A 2 16.25 14.83 5.88
C ALA A 2 15.19 15.05 6.98
N ALA A 3 14.67 13.97 7.55
CA ALA A 3 13.68 14.06 8.62
C ALA A 3 14.35 14.41 9.96
N LYS A 4 13.75 15.33 10.73
CA LYS A 4 14.16 15.59 12.11
C LYS A 4 13.63 14.47 13.01
N LYS A 5 14.53 13.65 13.55
CA LYS A 5 14.17 12.47 14.36
C LYS A 5 14.24 12.80 15.86
N ALA A 6 13.40 12.15 16.65
CA ALA A 6 13.55 12.14 18.11
C ALA A 6 14.80 11.33 18.50
N ASN A 7 15.41 11.66 19.64
CA ASN A 7 16.39 10.79 20.29
C ASN A 7 15.75 9.39 20.49
N PRO A 8 16.48 8.27 20.20
CA PRO A 8 16.00 6.91 20.40
C PRO A 8 15.25 6.66 21.72
N LYS A 9 15.73 7.21 22.84
CA LYS A 9 15.06 7.04 24.15
C LYS A 9 13.65 7.64 24.14
N LYS A 10 13.53 8.87 23.66
CA LYS A 10 12.25 9.58 23.53
C LYS A 10 11.33 8.92 22.52
N ALA A 11 11.87 8.40 21.40
CA ALA A 11 11.08 7.65 20.43
C ALA A 11 10.49 6.38 21.04
N ARG A 12 11.26 5.64 21.84
CA ARG A 12 10.80 4.43 22.53
C ARG A 12 9.71 4.73 23.55
N GLU A 13 9.88 5.78 24.35
CA GLU A 13 8.87 6.24 25.32
C GLU A 13 7.56 6.61 24.62
N LEU A 14 7.63 7.34 23.50
CA LEU A 14 6.46 7.69 22.69
C LEU A 14 5.78 6.45 22.09
N ILE A 15 6.54 5.53 21.48
CA ILE A 15 5.98 4.31 20.91
C ILE A 15 5.27 3.48 22.00
N GLN A 16 5.90 3.32 23.17
CA GLN A 16 5.32 2.53 24.25
C GLN A 16 4.03 3.15 24.80
N SER A 17 4.05 4.46 25.06
CA SER A 17 2.88 5.18 25.59
C SER A 17 1.71 5.21 24.61
N GLU A 18 1.97 5.50 23.33
CA GLU A 18 0.93 5.55 22.31
C GLU A 18 0.41 4.14 21.94
N ALA A 19 1.27 3.12 21.92
CA ALA A 19 0.82 1.74 21.73
C ALA A 19 -0.10 1.28 22.88
N ALA A 20 0.28 1.58 24.13
CA ALA A 20 -0.56 1.24 25.28
C ALA A 20 -1.92 1.96 25.23
N LYS A 21 -1.95 3.22 24.78
CA LYS A 21 -3.18 3.98 24.55
C LYS A 21 -4.03 3.36 23.44
N ALA A 22 -3.44 3.07 22.28
CA ALA A 22 -4.14 2.48 21.13
C ALA A 22 -4.81 1.14 21.48
N VAL A 23 -4.15 0.29 22.26
CA VAL A 23 -4.72 -0.99 22.71
C VAL A 23 -5.90 -0.77 23.66
N ARG A 24 -5.81 0.17 24.61
CA ARG A 24 -6.94 0.51 25.50
C ARG A 24 -8.13 1.04 24.71
N ASP A 25 -7.86 1.87 23.71
CA ASP A 25 -8.87 2.55 22.92
C ASP A 25 -9.36 1.71 21.72
N ALA A 26 -8.86 0.48 21.53
CA ALA A 26 -9.08 -0.31 20.32
C ALA A 26 -10.55 -0.48 19.92
N LYS A 27 -11.45 -0.62 20.90
CA LYS A 27 -12.90 -0.75 20.66
C LYS A 27 -13.56 0.52 20.11
N THR A 28 -12.91 1.67 20.28
CA THR A 28 -13.38 2.98 19.76
C THR A 28 -12.93 3.23 18.32
N ILE A 29 -11.97 2.44 17.82
CA ILE A 29 -11.42 2.58 16.47
C ILE A 29 -12.25 1.70 15.53
N ALA A 30 -13.00 2.33 14.64
CA ALA A 30 -13.79 1.61 13.65
C ALA A 30 -12.89 0.82 12.69
N PRO A 31 -13.20 -0.46 12.39
CA PRO A 31 -12.46 -1.22 11.40
C PRO A 31 -12.52 -0.55 10.02
N LEU A 32 -11.38 -0.47 9.34
CA LEU A 32 -11.34 -0.06 7.95
C LEU A 32 -12.06 -1.10 7.08
N ARG A 33 -13.18 -0.72 6.47
CA ARG A 33 -13.91 -1.55 5.52
C ARG A 33 -13.79 -0.95 4.12
N ALA A 34 -13.16 -1.68 3.21
CA ALA A 34 -13.09 -1.27 1.81
C ALA A 34 -14.46 -1.42 1.14
N LYS A 35 -14.79 -0.49 0.24
CA LYS A 35 -15.96 -0.63 -0.65
C LYS A 35 -15.60 -1.59 -1.78
N THR A 36 -16.52 -2.48 -2.13
CA THR A 36 -16.36 -3.45 -3.21
C THR A 36 -17.22 -3.05 -4.43
N PRO A 37 -16.76 -3.29 -5.67
CA PRO A 37 -15.42 -3.78 -6.01
C PRO A 37 -14.34 -2.76 -5.68
N ILE A 38 -13.16 -3.26 -5.31
CA ILE A 38 -12.02 -2.42 -4.94
C ILE A 38 -11.29 -2.03 -6.20
N GLN A 39 -11.32 -0.74 -6.51
CA GLN A 39 -10.58 -0.17 -7.62
C GLN A 39 -9.19 0.26 -7.14
N MET A 40 -8.16 -0.33 -7.71
CA MET A 40 -6.76 -0.01 -7.42
C MET A 40 -6.17 0.75 -8.60
N VAL A 41 -5.42 1.81 -8.31
CA VAL A 41 -4.62 2.54 -9.30
C VAL A 41 -3.19 2.58 -8.83
N VAL A 42 -2.28 2.12 -9.68
CA VAL A 42 -0.83 2.10 -9.44
C VAL A 42 -0.16 3.00 -10.45
N GLU A 43 0.68 3.91 -9.95
CA GLU A 43 1.52 4.77 -10.78
C GLU A 43 2.99 4.43 -10.57
N PHE A 44 3.67 4.07 -11.65
CA PHE A 44 5.09 3.71 -11.62
C PHE A 44 5.98 4.93 -11.81
N ARG A 45 7.19 4.85 -11.27
CA ARG A 45 8.19 5.92 -11.42
C ARG A 45 8.87 5.92 -12.80
N GLY A 46 8.98 4.76 -13.44
CA GLY A 46 9.73 4.59 -14.68
C GLY A 46 9.04 3.63 -15.64
N THR A 47 9.35 3.78 -16.92
CA THR A 47 8.72 3.02 -18.02
C THR A 47 9.04 1.53 -17.95
N TYR A 48 10.25 1.14 -17.55
CA TYR A 48 10.62 -0.28 -17.41
C TYR A 48 9.68 -1.06 -16.48
N ALA A 49 9.46 -0.54 -15.28
CA ALA A 49 8.53 -1.12 -14.30
C ALA A 49 7.08 -1.13 -14.81
N ALA A 50 6.66 -0.07 -15.50
CA ALA A 50 5.35 0.02 -16.14
C ALA A 50 5.16 -1.06 -17.22
N ASP A 51 6.17 -1.29 -18.06
CA ASP A 51 6.10 -2.28 -19.14
C ASP A 51 6.02 -3.70 -18.60
N LEU A 52 6.74 -4.02 -17.51
CA LEU A 52 6.62 -5.30 -16.82
C LEU A 52 5.22 -5.50 -16.21
N ALA A 53 4.65 -4.47 -15.59
CA ALA A 53 3.30 -4.52 -15.03
C ALA A 53 2.23 -4.76 -16.11
N ALA A 54 2.44 -4.27 -17.34
CA ALA A 54 1.54 -4.48 -18.46
C ALA A 54 1.45 -5.95 -18.92
N MET A 55 2.35 -6.81 -18.47
CA MET A 55 2.32 -8.25 -18.78
C MET A 55 1.28 -9.02 -17.95
N ILE A 56 0.71 -8.41 -16.91
CA ILE A 56 -0.28 -9.06 -16.04
C ILE A 56 -1.67 -8.89 -16.67
N PRO A 57 -2.37 -9.97 -17.07
CA PRO A 57 -3.61 -9.85 -17.85
C PRO A 57 -4.74 -9.06 -17.20
N SER A 58 -4.86 -9.10 -15.87
CA SER A 58 -5.90 -8.38 -15.11
C SER A 58 -5.58 -6.90 -14.88
N VAL A 59 -4.41 -6.42 -15.29
CA VAL A 59 -3.92 -5.07 -15.00
C VAL A 59 -3.91 -4.24 -16.26
N ARG A 60 -4.73 -3.18 -16.28
CA ARG A 60 -4.99 -2.36 -17.47
C ARG A 60 -4.22 -1.05 -17.42
N ARG A 61 -3.46 -0.74 -18.47
CA ARG A 61 -2.81 0.57 -18.61
C ARG A 61 -3.87 1.64 -18.92
N ILE A 62 -3.89 2.70 -18.10
CA ILE A 62 -4.80 3.85 -18.24
C ILE A 62 -4.08 5.17 -18.50
N GLY A 63 -2.75 5.17 -18.46
CA GLY A 63 -1.90 6.30 -18.81
C GLY A 63 -0.46 5.85 -19.02
N GLY A 64 0.46 6.77 -19.31
CA GLY A 64 1.87 6.42 -19.60
C GLY A 64 2.52 5.54 -18.55
N LEU A 65 2.31 5.86 -17.27
CA LEU A 65 2.86 5.13 -16.11
C LEU A 65 1.76 4.65 -15.14
N ARG A 66 0.49 4.76 -15.53
CA ARG A 66 -0.66 4.51 -14.65
C ARG A 66 -1.43 3.28 -15.10
N PHE A 67 -1.72 2.41 -14.14
CA PHE A 67 -2.42 1.15 -14.33
C PHE A 67 -3.54 1.00 -13.31
N GLU A 68 -4.57 0.27 -13.69
CA GLU A 68 -5.67 -0.08 -12.80
C GLU A 68 -5.97 -1.58 -12.84
N PHE A 69 -6.62 -2.05 -11.79
CA PHE A 69 -7.30 -3.34 -11.74
C PHE A 69 -8.40 -3.27 -10.67
N GLU A 70 -9.35 -4.19 -10.77
CA GLU A 70 -10.45 -4.33 -9.81
C GLU A 70 -10.37 -5.69 -9.11
N ALA A 71 -10.90 -5.78 -7.90
CA ALA A 71 -11.05 -7.05 -7.18
C ALA A 71 -12.26 -7.01 -6.25
N ASP A 72 -12.88 -8.16 -6.01
CA ASP A 72 -14.09 -8.25 -5.18
C ASP A 72 -13.78 -8.32 -3.68
N ALA A 73 -12.53 -8.58 -3.32
CA ALA A 73 -12.07 -8.65 -1.94
C ALA A 73 -10.75 -7.90 -1.73
N TYR A 74 -10.58 -7.31 -0.54
CA TYR A 74 -9.35 -6.57 -0.20
C TYR A 74 -8.10 -7.44 -0.26
N LEU A 75 -8.22 -8.70 0.14
CA LEU A 75 -7.11 -9.64 0.08
C LEU A 75 -6.66 -9.92 -1.36
N GLU A 76 -7.61 -10.02 -2.29
CA GLU A 76 -7.32 -10.19 -3.71
C GLU A 76 -6.70 -8.91 -4.29
N ALA A 77 -7.29 -7.74 -4.02
CA ALA A 77 -6.73 -6.45 -4.42
C ALA A 77 -5.27 -6.28 -3.96
N PHE A 78 -4.99 -6.61 -2.70
CA PHE A 78 -3.65 -6.53 -2.12
C PHE A 78 -2.68 -7.53 -2.73
N ARG A 79 -3.11 -8.77 -3.00
CA ARG A 79 -2.27 -9.78 -3.67
C ARG A 79 -1.92 -9.38 -5.09
N THR A 80 -2.89 -8.86 -5.85
CA THR A 80 -2.65 -8.34 -7.20
C THR A 80 -1.71 -7.15 -7.17
N PHE A 81 -1.92 -6.19 -6.26
CA PHE A 81 -0.99 -5.08 -6.04
C PHE A 81 0.43 -5.56 -5.72
N TYR A 82 0.55 -6.53 -4.82
CA TYR A 82 1.85 -7.06 -4.42
C TYR A 82 2.55 -7.74 -5.60
N ALA A 83 1.86 -8.57 -6.37
CA ALA A 83 2.41 -9.20 -7.57
C ALA A 83 2.87 -8.17 -8.60
N VAL A 84 2.06 -7.13 -8.84
CA VAL A 84 2.39 -5.99 -9.71
C VAL A 84 3.69 -5.32 -9.27
N VAL A 85 3.83 -4.99 -7.99
CA VAL A 85 5.03 -4.32 -7.45
C VAL A 85 6.25 -5.24 -7.46
N THR A 86 6.09 -6.53 -7.16
CA THR A 86 7.20 -7.49 -7.18
C THR A 86 7.74 -7.70 -8.59
N ILE A 87 6.86 -7.91 -9.58
CA ILE A 87 7.26 -8.09 -10.99
C ILE A 87 7.92 -6.81 -11.51
N ALA A 88 7.34 -5.65 -11.21
CA ALA A 88 7.86 -4.37 -11.66
C ALA A 88 9.12 -3.90 -10.90
N GLY A 89 9.32 -4.42 -9.69
CA GLY A 89 10.42 -4.09 -8.79
C GLY A 89 11.75 -4.72 -9.22
N GLY A 90 11.69 -5.84 -9.98
CA GLY A 90 12.86 -6.55 -10.49
C GLY A 90 13.87 -6.89 -9.39
N GLU A 91 13.77 -8.10 -8.82
CA GLU A 91 14.99 -8.74 -8.28
C GLU A 91 15.82 -9.29 -9.44
#